data_AF-A0A7H8QNX6-F1
#
_entry.id   AF-A0A7H8QNX6-F1
#
_cell.length_a   1.000
_cell.length_b   1.000
_cell.length_c   1.000
_cell.angle_alpha   90.00
_cell.angle_beta   90.00
_cell.angle_gamma   90.00
#
_symmetry.space_group_name_H-M   'P 1'
#
loop_
_entity.id
_entity.type
_entity.pdbx_description
1 polymer ?
#
loop_
_entity_poly.entity_id
_entity_poly.type
_entity_poly.pdbx_seq_one_letter_code
_entity_poly.pdbx_strand_id
1 'polypeptide(L)'
;MGTEKVNPFSTKVETGSTDFGNITYEYPGVHAYYAIDCSPNIIMHHQGFTEASGTDEAFNPAVQVGAIVALTAWDLLTDDAFFEVKKEWGVKLAKHLSM
;
A
#
# COMPACT_ATOMS: atom_id res chain seq x y z
N MET A 1 17.71 5.48 19.69
CA MET A 1 16.92 5.10 18.50
C MET A 1 17.00 3.59 18.36
N GLY A 2 15.98 2.88 18.82
CA GLY A 2 15.93 1.42 18.72
C GLY A 2 15.54 1.02 17.32
N THR A 3 16.35 0.20 16.66
CA THR A 3 15.97 -0.49 15.43
C THR A 3 15.14 -1.70 15.81
N GLU A 4 13.85 -1.51 16.10
CA GLU A 4 12.95 -2.65 16.09
C GLU A 4 12.81 -3.16 14.65
N LYS A 5 13.06 -4.46 14.46
CA LYS A 5 12.71 -5.13 13.21
C LYS A 5 11.19 -5.16 13.12
N VAL A 6 10.61 -4.23 12.37
CA VAL A 6 9.23 -4.33 11.92
C VAL A 6 9.15 -5.59 11.06
N ASN A 7 8.36 -6.58 11.46
CA ASN A 7 8.08 -7.74 10.62
C ASN A 7 7.11 -7.26 9.53
N PRO A 8 7.54 -6.96 8.29
CA PRO A 8 6.78 -6.10 7.39
C PRO A 8 5.58 -6.79 6.74
N PHE A 9 5.42 -8.10 6.94
CA PHE A 9 4.47 -8.91 6.21
C PHE A 9 3.65 -9.77 7.17
N SER A 10 2.60 -9.18 7.70
CA SER A 10 1.45 -9.97 8.12
C SER A 10 0.90 -10.68 6.88
N THR A 11 0.77 -12.01 6.93
CA THR A 11 0.09 -12.79 5.88
C THR A 11 -1.43 -12.76 6.03
N LYS A 12 -1.92 -12.10 7.09
CA LYS A 12 -3.35 -11.91 7.32
C LYS A 12 -3.89 -10.91 6.30
N VAL A 13 -4.80 -11.39 5.46
CA VAL A 13 -5.55 -10.52 4.56
C VAL A 13 -6.45 -9.64 5.42
N GLU A 14 -6.11 -8.37 5.52
CA GLU A 14 -7.03 -7.37 6.08
C GLU A 14 -8.10 -7.05 5.03
N THR A 15 -9.35 -6.96 5.47
CA THR A 15 -10.46 -6.63 4.58
C THR A 15 -10.57 -5.12 4.41
N GLY A 16 -10.99 -4.68 3.24
CA GLY A 16 -11.23 -3.28 2.90
C GLY A 16 -12.23 -3.17 1.76
N SER A 17 -12.81 -1.99 1.59
CA SER A 17 -13.77 -1.71 0.51
C SER A 17 -13.32 -0.46 -0.22
N THR A 18 -12.63 -0.66 -1.34
CA THR A 18 -12.12 0.42 -2.22
C THR A 18 -12.40 0.05 -3.68
N ASP A 19 -12.77 1.06 -4.46
CA ASP A 19 -12.93 0.94 -5.92
C ASP A 19 -11.61 0.67 -6.65
N PHE A 20 -10.44 0.91 -6.02
CA PHE A 20 -9.15 0.51 -6.57
C PHE A 20 -9.09 -0.99 -6.88
N GLY A 21 -9.80 -1.81 -6.10
CA GLY A 21 -9.91 -3.25 -6.35
C GLY A 21 -10.41 -3.57 -7.77
N ASN A 22 -11.30 -2.75 -8.33
CA ASN A 22 -11.80 -2.92 -9.69
C ASN A 22 -10.67 -2.80 -10.74
N ILE A 23 -9.71 -1.89 -10.53
CA ILE A 23 -8.56 -1.71 -11.42
C ILE A 23 -7.67 -2.95 -11.43
N THR A 24 -7.58 -3.66 -10.30
CA THR A 24 -6.69 -4.82 -10.15
C THR A 24 -7.13 -6.06 -10.96
N TYR A 25 -8.35 -6.04 -11.51
CA TYR A 25 -8.81 -7.05 -12.48
C TYR A 25 -8.29 -6.79 -13.90
N GLU A 26 -7.89 -5.56 -14.22
CA GLU A 26 -7.40 -5.18 -15.56
C GLU A 26 -5.88 -4.98 -15.59
N TYR A 27 -5.28 -4.57 -14.46
CA TYR A 27 -3.85 -4.29 -14.35
C TYR A 27 -3.25 -4.75 -13.01
N PRO A 28 -1.94 -5.05 -12.92
CA PRO A 28 -1.27 -5.22 -11.64
C PRO A 28 -1.39 -3.91 -10.83
N GLY A 29 -1.76 -4.03 -9.55
CA GLY A 29 -1.94 -2.88 -8.68
C GLY A 29 -1.65 -3.20 -7.22
N VAL A 30 -1.31 -2.16 -6.46
CA VAL A 30 -1.03 -2.24 -5.02
C VAL A 30 -1.79 -1.13 -4.29
N HIS A 31 -2.52 -1.51 -3.24
CA HIS A 31 -3.13 -0.59 -2.30
C HIS A 31 -2.44 -0.77 -0.95
N ALA A 32 -1.45 0.08 -0.68
CA ALA A 32 -0.61 0.02 0.51
C ALA A 32 -1.03 1.07 1.55
N TYR A 33 -0.72 0.79 2.81
CA TYR A 33 -0.90 1.72 3.92
C TYR A 33 0.45 2.19 4.43
N TYR A 34 0.49 3.43 4.94
CA TYR A 34 1.57 3.92 5.78
C TYR A 34 0.99 4.36 7.12
N ALA A 35 1.81 4.26 8.17
CA ALA A 35 1.38 4.64 9.50
C ALA A 35 1.54 6.16 9.69
N ILE A 36 0.57 6.75 10.39
CA ILE A 36 0.66 8.06 11.01
C ILE A 36 0.56 7.87 12.52
N ASP A 37 1.14 8.78 13.30
CA ASP A 37 1.03 8.69 14.76
C ASP A 37 -0.41 8.96 15.19
N CYS A 38 -1.00 8.01 15.91
CA CYS A 38 -2.39 8.07 16.34
C CYS A 38 -2.56 7.26 17.62
N SER A 39 -3.41 7.73 18.53
CA SER A 39 -3.69 7.00 19.77
C SER A 39 -4.19 5.58 19.47
N PRO A 40 -3.78 4.55 20.25
CA PRO A 40 -4.07 3.14 19.93
C PRO A 40 -5.55 2.76 19.79
N ASN A 41 -6.45 3.58 20.32
CA ASN A 41 -7.90 3.39 20.26
C ASN A 41 -8.58 4.13 19.09
N ILE A 42 -7.81 4.84 18.26
CA ILE A 42 -8.32 5.58 17.11
C ILE A 42 -8.08 4.75 15.85
N ILE A 43 -9.16 4.51 15.11
CA ILE A 43 -9.14 3.74 13.86
C ILE A 43 -9.49 4.64 12.68
N MET A 44 -9.20 4.16 11.47
CA MET A 44 -9.68 4.77 10.23
C MET A 44 -11.22 4.97 10.33
N HIS A 45 -11.71 6.11 9.85
CA HIS A 45 -13.11 6.58 9.97
C HIS A 45 -13.54 7.12 11.35
N HIS A 46 -12.63 7.25 12.31
CA HIS A 46 -12.90 7.96 13.57
C HIS A 46 -12.54 9.46 13.47
N GLN A 47 -13.25 10.36 14.16
CA GLN A 47 -12.97 11.80 14.13
C GLN A 47 -11.52 12.13 14.55
N GLY A 48 -11.01 11.47 15.59
CA GLY A 48 -9.60 11.62 16.01
C GLY A 48 -8.58 11.22 14.93
N PHE A 49 -8.95 10.39 13.95
CA PHE A 49 -8.08 10.08 12.82
C PHE A 49 -8.00 11.28 11.85
N THR A 50 -9.08 12.03 11.68
CA THR A 50 -9.08 13.30 10.94
C THR A 50 -8.13 14.31 11.57
N GLU A 51 -8.16 14.43 12.90
CA GLU A 51 -7.25 15.32 13.65
C GLU A 51 -5.78 14.87 13.49
N ALA A 52 -5.49 13.58 13.67
CA ALA A 52 -4.14 13.04 13.53
C ALA A 52 -3.58 13.19 12.09
N SER A 53 -4.39 12.90 11.07
CA SER A 53 -3.98 12.99 9.66
C SER A 53 -3.78 14.42 9.15
N GLY A 54 -4.32 15.42 9.85
CA GLY A 54 -4.17 16.84 9.52
C GLY A 54 -2.89 17.51 10.06
N THR A 55 -1.97 16.75 10.67
CA THR A 55 -0.75 17.27 11.31
C THR A 55 0.45 17.32 10.35
N ASP A 56 1.42 18.20 10.62
CA ASP A 56 2.69 18.24 9.87
C ASP A 56 3.50 16.95 10.07
N GLU A 57 3.39 16.35 11.27
CA GLU A 57 3.98 15.06 11.61
C GLU A 57 3.43 13.91 10.75
N ALA A 58 2.13 13.94 10.40
CA ALA A 58 1.52 12.99 9.49
C ALA A 58 1.82 13.31 8.01
N PHE A 59 2.00 14.59 7.67
CA PHE A 59 2.29 15.02 6.29
C PHE A 59 3.69 14.61 5.82
N ASN A 60 4.70 14.72 6.67
CA ASN A 60 6.08 14.38 6.30
C ASN A 60 6.24 12.92 5.80
N PRO A 61 5.72 11.90 6.50
CA PRO A 61 5.64 10.52 5.98
C PRO A 61 4.87 10.41 4.67
N ALA A 62 3.78 11.17 4.48
CA ALA A 62 3.01 11.14 3.25
C ALA A 62 3.86 11.57 2.03
N VAL A 63 4.69 12.60 2.19
CA VAL A 63 5.65 13.05 1.16
C VAL A 63 6.69 11.96 0.88
N GLN A 64 7.23 11.33 1.92
CA GLN A 64 8.20 10.24 1.77
C GLN A 64 7.60 9.04 1.03
N VAL A 65 6.38 8.64 1.38
CA VAL A 65 5.65 7.56 0.71
C VAL A 65 5.35 7.92 -0.75
N GLY A 66 4.99 9.17 -1.04
CA GLY A 66 4.86 9.66 -2.41
C GLY A 66 6.14 9.47 -3.23
N ALA A 67 7.31 9.77 -2.65
CA ALA A 67 8.60 9.53 -3.29
C ALA A 67 8.89 8.03 -3.48
N ILE A 68 8.57 7.18 -2.50
CA ILE A 68 8.71 5.72 -2.62
C ILE A 68 7.86 5.17 -3.78
N VAL A 69 6.60 5.62 -3.91
CA VAL A 69 5.72 5.21 -5.01
C VAL A 69 6.27 5.68 -6.35
N ALA A 70 6.78 6.90 -6.43
CA ALA A 70 7.38 7.44 -7.65
C ALA A 70 8.64 6.66 -8.07
N LEU A 71 9.52 6.32 -7.12
CA LEU A 71 10.71 5.50 -7.39
C LEU A 71 10.33 4.06 -7.77
N THR A 72 9.32 3.48 -7.13
CA THR A 72 8.81 2.15 -7.52
C THR A 72 8.28 2.14 -8.95
N ALA A 73 7.56 3.19 -9.35
CA ALA A 73 7.09 3.34 -10.72
C ALA A 73 8.26 3.54 -11.70
N TRP A 74 9.30 4.27 -11.29
CA TRP A 74 10.52 4.41 -12.09
C TRP A 74 11.22 3.07 -12.31
N ASP A 75 11.39 2.27 -11.25
CA ASP A 75 11.98 0.92 -11.36
C ASP A 75 11.14 0.05 -12.31
N LEU A 76 9.81 0.09 -12.20
CA LEU A 76 8.91 -0.63 -13.10
C LEU A 76 9.07 -0.22 -14.59
N LEU A 77 9.40 1.04 -14.86
CA LEU A 77 9.56 1.57 -16.22
C LEU A 77 10.97 1.39 -16.78
N THR A 78 11.98 1.17 -15.94
CA THR A 78 13.40 1.19 -16.34
C THR A 78 14.14 -0.11 -16.09
N ASP A 79 13.58 -1.03 -15.31
CA ASP A 79 14.11 -2.36 -15.06
C ASP A 79 13.12 -3.43 -15.57
N ASP A 80 13.48 -4.08 -16.67
CA ASP A 80 12.70 -5.17 -17.28
C ASP A 80 12.44 -6.32 -16.29
N ALA A 81 13.36 -6.58 -15.35
CA ALA A 81 13.17 -7.61 -14.35
C ALA A 81 12.05 -7.25 -13.37
N PHE A 82 11.87 -5.96 -13.07
CA PHE A 82 10.77 -5.47 -12.24
C PHE A 82 9.43 -5.54 -12.98
N PHE A 83 9.43 -5.34 -14.29
CA PHE A 83 8.24 -5.43 -15.13
C PHE A 83 7.63 -6.83 -15.22
N GLU A 84 8.38 -7.89 -14.91
CA GLU A 84 7.88 -9.28 -14.83
C GLU A 84 6.72 -9.46 -13.83
N VAL A 85 6.49 -8.50 -12.92
CA VAL A 85 5.30 -8.46 -12.05
C VAL A 85 3.98 -8.58 -12.83
N LYS A 86 3.93 -8.07 -14.08
CA LYS A 86 2.76 -8.19 -14.95
C LYS A 86 2.45 -9.65 -15.28
N LYS A 87 3.47 -10.48 -15.47
CA LYS A 87 3.31 -11.92 -15.75
C LYS A 87 2.81 -12.66 -14.51
N GLU A 88 3.39 -12.38 -13.35
CA GLU A 88 2.95 -12.98 -12.08
C GLU A 88 1.48 -12.64 -11.79
N TRP A 89 1.10 -11.36 -11.95
CA TRP A 89 -0.28 -10.92 -11.81
C TRP A 89 -1.22 -11.66 -12.76
N GLY A 90 -0.87 -11.81 -14.05
CA GLY A 90 -1.70 -12.51 -15.02
C GLY A 90 -1.96 -13.98 -14.65
N VAL A 91 -0.95 -14.67 -14.12
CA VAL A 91 -1.11 -16.06 -13.61
C VAL A 91 -2.05 -16.10 -12.40
N LYS A 92 -1.92 -15.15 -11.47
CA LYS A 92 -2.76 -15.07 -10.27
C LYS A 92 -4.21 -14.71 -10.62
N LEU A 93 -4.43 -13.76 -11.53
CA LEU A 93 -5.76 -13.36 -11.99
C LEU A 93 -6.49 -14.52 -12.66
N ALA A 94 -5.82 -15.24 -13.58
CA ALA A 94 -6.42 -16.39 -14.25
C ALA A 94 -6.88 -17.46 -13.26
N LYS A 95 -6.08 -17.71 -12.21
CA LYS A 95 -6.44 -18.64 -11.14
C LYS A 95 -7.65 -18.13 -10.34
N HIS A 96 -7.68 -16.85 -9.97
CA HIS A 96 -8.80 -16.23 -9.23
C HIS A 96 -10.12 -16.30 -10.00
N LEU A 97 -10.11 -16.05 -11.31
CA LEU A 97 -11.31 -16.09 -12.16
C LEU A 97 -11.79 -17.51 -12.49
N SER A 98 -10.98 -18.53 -12.20
CA SER A 98 -11.33 -19.95 -12.43
C SER A 98 -11.94 -20.65 -11.21
N MET A 99 -12.03 -19.96 -10.08
CA MET A 99 -12.69 -20.44 -8.85
C MET A 99 -14.16 -20.03 -8.83
#